data_AF-G5DYP9-F1
#
_entry.id   AF-G5DYP9-F1
#
_cell.length_a   1.000
_cell.length_b   1.000
_cell.length_c   1.000
_cell.angle_alpha   90.00
_cell.angle_beta   90.00
_cell.angle_gamma   90.00
#
_symmetry.space_group_name_H-M   'P 1'
#
loop_
_entity.id
_entity.type
_entity.pdbx_description
1 polymer ?
#
loop_
_entity_poly.entity_id
_entity_poly.type
_entity_poly.pdbx_seq_one_letter_code
_entity_poly.pdbx_strand_id
1 'polypeptide(L)'
;HFWAPWAPQCSQMNDVMSELAKEQPRVTFVKLEAEAVPEVSEKYEITSVPTFLFFKNSQKIDRLDGAHAPELTKRVQRHASSTSFPAAPNSSPKEDLNERLKKLINAAPCMLFMKGSPQEPRCGFSRQIVDLLNKHKIQFSSFDISDEDVRQGLKSFSNWPTYPQFYIKGELIGGLDI
;
A
#
# COMPACT_ATOMS: atom_id res chain seq x y z
N HIS A 1 4.15 19.23 -8.95
CA HIS A 1 4.44 18.00 -9.67
C HIS A 1 5.86 18.06 -10.20
N PHE A 2 6.52 16.91 -10.18
CA PHE A 2 7.82 16.67 -10.76
C PHE A 2 7.65 16.41 -12.26
N TRP A 3 8.38 17.15 -13.08
CA TRP A 3 8.33 17.04 -14.53
C TRP A 3 9.74 17.00 -15.12
N ALA A 4 9.85 16.60 -16.38
CA ALA A 4 11.08 16.73 -17.15
C ALA A 4 10.76 17.21 -18.59
N PRO A 5 11.65 18.00 -19.21
CA PRO A 5 11.43 18.55 -20.55
C PRO A 5 11.43 17.48 -21.64
N TRP A 6 12.11 16.35 -21.42
CA TRP A 6 12.19 15.24 -22.35
C TRP A 6 10.95 14.34 -22.35
N ALA A 7 10.02 14.50 -21.39
CA ALA A 7 8.85 13.65 -21.23
C ALA A 7 7.59 14.29 -21.85
N PRO A 8 7.09 13.83 -23.01
CA PRO A 8 5.95 14.44 -23.69
C PRO A 8 4.68 14.49 -22.83
N GLN A 9 4.50 13.48 -21.98
CA GLN A 9 3.37 13.35 -21.07
C GLN A 9 3.35 14.47 -20.02
N CYS A 10 4.52 15.06 -19.68
CA CYS A 10 4.58 16.21 -18.79
C CYS A 10 3.95 17.46 -19.42
N SER A 11 4.09 17.65 -20.74
CA SER A 11 3.47 18.79 -21.44
C SER A 11 1.96 18.78 -21.29
N GLN A 12 1.32 17.63 -21.56
CA GLN A 12 -0.12 17.47 -21.39
C GLN A 12 -0.55 17.74 -19.93
N MET A 13 0.21 17.24 -18.96
CA MET A 13 -0.11 17.45 -17.56
C MET A 13 0.13 18.88 -17.08
N ASN A 14 1.05 19.63 -17.71
CA ASN A 14 1.23 21.05 -17.43
C ASN A 14 -0.04 21.84 -17.77
N ASP A 15 -0.71 21.50 -18.88
CA ASP A 15 -1.96 22.14 -19.29
C ASP A 15 -3.07 21.84 -18.28
N VAL A 16 -3.22 20.55 -17.90
CA VAL A 16 -4.19 20.11 -16.88
C VAL A 16 -3.96 20.82 -15.54
N MET A 17 -2.72 20.92 -15.08
CA MET A 17 -2.38 21.64 -13.85
C MET A 17 -2.72 23.14 -13.94
N SER A 18 -2.58 23.74 -15.12
CA SER A 18 -2.90 25.15 -15.36
C SER A 18 -4.41 25.41 -15.37
N GLU A 19 -5.21 24.47 -15.88
CA GLU A 19 -6.67 24.51 -15.81
C GLU A 19 -7.16 24.33 -14.37
N LEU A 20 -6.65 23.32 -13.66
CA LEU A 20 -7.02 23.07 -12.26
C LEU A 20 -6.66 24.24 -11.34
N ALA A 21 -5.56 24.93 -11.61
CA ALA A 21 -5.18 26.14 -10.86
C ALA A 21 -6.20 27.29 -11.03
N LYS A 22 -6.85 27.40 -12.20
CA LYS A 22 -7.91 28.40 -12.43
C LYS A 22 -9.21 28.01 -11.70
N GLU A 23 -9.54 26.73 -11.69
CA GLU A 23 -10.76 26.23 -11.06
C GLU A 23 -10.67 26.16 -9.53
N GLN A 24 -9.46 26.01 -8.97
CA GLN A 24 -9.24 25.77 -7.55
C GLN A 24 -8.31 26.83 -6.93
N PRO A 25 -8.78 28.08 -6.72
CA PRO A 25 -7.94 29.18 -6.23
C PRO A 25 -7.39 28.98 -4.81
N ARG A 26 -7.90 28.00 -4.06
CA ARG A 26 -7.43 27.63 -2.71
C ARG A 26 -6.27 26.63 -2.72
N VAL A 27 -5.94 26.07 -3.87
CA VAL A 27 -4.88 25.07 -4.03
C VAL A 27 -3.72 25.70 -4.80
N THR A 28 -2.51 25.59 -4.25
CA THR A 28 -1.30 26.05 -4.92
C THR A 28 -0.69 24.93 -5.75
N PHE A 29 -0.56 25.17 -7.05
CA PHE A 29 0.02 24.21 -7.99
C PHE A 29 1.47 24.61 -8.27
N VAL A 30 2.42 23.75 -7.90
CA VAL A 30 3.85 23.99 -8.12
C VAL A 30 4.37 23.02 -9.17
N LYS A 31 5.25 23.47 -10.06
CA LYS A 31 5.99 22.64 -11.01
C LYS A 31 7.44 22.61 -10.59
N LEU A 32 8.04 21.44 -10.59
CA LEU A 32 9.42 21.24 -10.17
C LEU A 32 10.10 20.31 -11.17
N GLU A 33 11.19 20.75 -11.77
CA GLU A 33 11.93 19.91 -12.71
C GLU A 33 12.73 18.88 -11.91
N ALA A 34 12.47 17.58 -12.14
CA ALA A 34 13.01 16.52 -11.30
C ALA A 34 14.54 16.48 -11.29
N GLU A 35 15.17 16.80 -12.42
CA GLU A 35 16.63 16.79 -12.59
C GLU A 35 17.30 18.06 -12.05
N ALA A 36 16.57 19.17 -11.96
CA ALA A 36 17.10 20.43 -11.41
C ALA A 36 17.21 20.43 -9.88
N VAL A 37 16.52 19.50 -9.20
CA VAL A 37 16.46 19.39 -7.74
C VAL A 37 16.64 17.94 -7.25
N PRO A 38 17.81 17.33 -7.48
CA PRO A 38 18.05 15.91 -7.20
C PRO A 38 17.81 15.55 -5.73
N GLU A 39 18.19 16.40 -4.78
CA GLU A 39 17.98 16.18 -3.33
C GLU A 39 16.50 16.06 -2.96
N VAL A 40 15.64 16.85 -3.62
CA VAL A 40 14.19 16.84 -3.39
C VAL A 40 13.57 15.63 -4.06
N SER A 41 14.03 15.29 -5.26
CA SER A 41 13.62 14.09 -5.99
C SER A 41 13.96 12.81 -5.22
N GLU A 42 15.15 12.73 -4.63
CA GLU A 42 15.57 11.61 -3.78
C GLU A 42 14.73 11.55 -2.49
N LYS A 43 14.57 12.68 -1.79
CA LYS A 43 13.77 12.76 -0.56
C LYS A 43 12.33 12.27 -0.73
N TYR A 44 11.75 12.46 -1.92
CA TYR A 44 10.38 12.02 -2.22
C TYR A 44 10.32 10.78 -3.12
N GLU A 45 11.44 10.11 -3.35
CA GLU A 45 11.53 8.87 -4.14
C GLU A 45 10.90 9.03 -5.53
N ILE A 46 11.29 10.09 -6.24
CA ILE A 46 10.83 10.40 -7.59
C ILE A 46 11.66 9.58 -8.58
N THR A 47 11.07 8.48 -9.05
CA THR A 47 11.70 7.55 -10.01
C THR A 47 11.17 7.69 -11.43
N SER A 48 10.06 8.42 -11.60
CA SER A 48 9.41 8.64 -12.89
C SER A 48 8.75 10.02 -12.93
N VAL A 49 8.59 10.56 -14.14
CA VAL A 49 7.86 11.80 -14.40
C VAL A 49 6.74 11.55 -15.42
N PRO A 50 5.59 12.25 -15.31
CA PRO A 50 5.25 13.20 -14.26
C PRO A 50 4.86 12.50 -12.95
N THR A 51 5.25 13.09 -11.81
CA THR A 51 4.82 12.64 -10.47
C THR A 51 4.22 13.79 -9.68
N PHE A 52 3.03 13.60 -9.12
CA PHE A 52 2.29 14.59 -8.36
C PHE A 52 2.31 14.23 -6.89
N LEU A 53 2.75 15.18 -6.07
CA LEU A 53 2.68 15.08 -4.62
C LEU A 53 1.69 16.12 -4.11
N PHE A 54 0.86 15.73 -3.15
CA PHE A 54 -0.12 16.59 -2.54
C PHE A 54 0.28 16.86 -1.10
N PHE A 55 0.27 18.14 -0.72
CA PHE A 55 0.65 18.58 0.62
C PHE A 55 -0.48 19.36 1.26
N LYS A 56 -0.73 19.12 2.55
CA LYS A 56 -1.62 19.91 3.38
C LYS A 56 -0.98 20.06 4.75
N ASN A 57 -0.95 21.29 5.29
CA ASN A 57 -0.29 21.60 6.58
C ASN A 57 1.16 21.08 6.65
N SER A 58 1.93 21.24 5.56
CA SER A 58 3.32 20.78 5.42
C SER A 58 3.54 19.25 5.49
N GLN A 59 2.48 18.44 5.45
CA GLN A 59 2.56 16.99 5.38
C GLN A 59 2.17 16.50 3.99
N LYS A 60 2.91 15.51 3.45
CA LYS A 60 2.53 14.79 2.23
C LYS A 60 1.30 13.93 2.53
N ILE A 61 0.17 14.24 1.89
CA ILE A 61 -1.11 13.56 2.13
C ILE A 61 -1.50 12.60 0.99
N ASP A 62 -0.90 12.76 -0.19
CA ASP A 62 -1.25 11.93 -1.37
C ASP A 62 -0.11 11.96 -2.41
N ARG A 63 -0.08 10.96 -3.29
CA ARG A 63 0.87 10.80 -4.40
C ARG A 63 0.20 10.15 -5.61
N LEU A 64 0.43 10.72 -6.79
CA LEU A 64 0.02 10.15 -8.07
C LEU A 64 1.23 10.09 -9.01
N ASP A 65 1.56 8.90 -9.46
CA ASP A 65 2.62 8.67 -10.44
C ASP A 65 1.99 8.52 -11.83
N GLY A 66 2.62 9.12 -12.85
CA GLY A 66 2.18 9.05 -14.23
C GLY A 66 1.14 10.09 -14.64
N ALA A 67 0.90 10.16 -15.96
CA ALA A 67 0.04 11.16 -16.58
C ALA A 67 -1.44 10.72 -16.61
N HIS A 68 -2.09 10.74 -15.46
CA HIS A 68 -3.50 10.36 -15.30
C HIS A 68 -4.38 11.57 -14.96
N ALA A 69 -4.76 12.36 -15.97
CA ALA A 69 -5.52 13.60 -15.77
C ALA A 69 -6.83 13.44 -14.99
N PRO A 70 -7.72 12.46 -15.27
CA PRO A 70 -8.98 12.32 -14.52
C PRO A 70 -8.76 12.01 -13.03
N GLU A 71 -7.75 11.19 -12.73
CA GLU A 71 -7.40 10.82 -11.36
C GLU A 71 -6.76 12.00 -10.62
N LEU A 72 -5.93 12.79 -11.30
CA LEU A 72 -5.36 14.04 -10.78
C LEU A 72 -6.47 15.01 -10.38
N THR A 73 -7.42 15.30 -11.29
CA THR A 73 -8.55 16.20 -11.03
C THR A 73 -9.37 15.74 -9.83
N LYS A 74 -9.69 14.45 -9.76
CA LYS A 74 -10.46 13.87 -8.65
C LYS A 74 -9.75 14.04 -7.30
N ARG A 75 -8.43 13.81 -7.26
CA ARG A 75 -7.63 13.98 -6.02
C ARG A 75 -7.52 15.44 -5.61
N VAL A 76 -7.31 16.35 -6.55
CA VAL A 76 -7.30 17.80 -6.29
C VAL A 76 -8.63 18.23 -5.66
N GLN A 77 -9.77 17.87 -6.26
CA GLN A 77 -11.09 18.24 -5.74
C GLN A 77 -11.33 17.68 -4.34
N ARG A 78 -11.00 16.40 -4.11
CA ARG A 78 -11.10 15.77 -2.78
C ARG A 78 -10.36 16.55 -1.71
N HIS A 79 -9.14 16.98 -2.01
CA HIS A 79 -8.29 17.67 -1.03
C HIS A 79 -8.62 19.16 -0.90
N ALA A 80 -9.17 19.79 -1.95
CA ALA A 80 -9.58 21.20 -1.96
C ALA A 80 -10.84 21.49 -1.13
N SER A 81 -11.79 20.55 -1.03
CA SER A 81 -13.09 20.77 -0.39
C SER A 81 -13.11 20.57 1.13
N SER A 82 -12.00 20.18 1.76
CA SER A 82 -11.99 19.80 3.17
C SER A 82 -11.88 21.00 4.14
N THR A 83 -13.04 21.63 4.38
CA THR A 83 -13.36 22.33 5.64
C THR A 83 -13.33 21.31 6.79
N SER A 84 -12.73 21.69 7.91
CA SER A 84 -12.41 20.90 9.10
C SER A 84 -13.57 20.03 9.63
N PHE A 85 -13.32 18.72 9.81
CA PHE A 85 -13.86 17.87 10.89
C PHE A 85 -12.87 16.69 11.14
N PRO A 86 -12.85 16.10 12.37
CA PRO A 86 -11.69 15.40 12.90
C PRO A 86 -11.44 14.04 12.23
N ALA A 87 -10.19 13.62 12.36
CA ALA A 87 -9.58 12.42 11.79
C ALA A 87 -10.51 11.18 11.79
N ALA A 88 -10.80 10.69 10.58
CA ALA A 88 -11.14 9.31 10.31
C ALA A 88 -10.26 8.85 9.13
N PRO A 89 -9.41 7.82 9.29
CA PRO A 89 -8.54 7.37 8.22
C PRO A 89 -9.28 6.42 7.26
N ASN A 90 -9.33 6.88 6.01
CA ASN A 90 -9.12 6.13 4.77
C ASN A 90 -9.93 4.85 4.43
N SER A 91 -10.63 4.97 3.31
CA SER A 91 -10.90 3.93 2.31
C SER A 91 -11.11 4.69 0.99
N SER A 92 -10.48 4.45 -0.18
CA SER A 92 -9.93 3.25 -0.81
C SER A 92 -9.39 3.66 -2.23
N PRO A 93 -8.73 2.76 -3.00
CA PRO A 93 -8.20 1.45 -2.59
C PRO A 93 -6.85 1.13 -3.27
N LYS A 94 -5.75 1.43 -2.60
CA LYS A 94 -4.92 0.33 -2.13
C LYS A 94 -4.99 0.48 -0.63
N GLU A 95 -5.59 -0.50 0.05
CA GLU A 95 -5.33 -0.63 1.49
C GLU A 95 -3.80 -0.55 1.62
N ASP A 96 -3.28 0.30 2.51
CA ASP A 96 -1.85 0.25 2.79
C ASP A 96 -1.59 -1.22 3.14
N LEU A 97 -0.85 -1.92 2.29
CA LEU A 97 -0.80 -3.38 2.31
C LEU A 97 -0.41 -3.82 3.72
N ASN A 98 0.49 -3.06 4.37
CA ASN A 98 0.88 -3.27 5.76
C ASN A 98 -0.27 -3.17 6.76
N GLU A 99 -1.23 -2.26 6.59
CA GLU A 99 -2.42 -2.20 7.46
C GLU A 99 -3.33 -3.41 7.24
N ARG A 100 -3.53 -3.82 5.98
CA ARG A 100 -4.29 -5.05 5.64
C ARG A 100 -3.63 -6.26 6.27
N LEU A 101 -2.31 -6.40 6.13
CA LEU A 101 -1.53 -7.48 6.73
C LEU A 101 -1.61 -7.46 8.26
N LYS A 102 -1.49 -6.28 8.87
CA LYS A 102 -1.59 -6.12 10.32
C LYS A 102 -2.97 -6.52 10.85
N LYS A 103 -4.04 -6.21 10.11
CA LYS A 103 -5.39 -6.70 10.45
C LYS A 103 -5.47 -8.22 10.32
N LEU A 104 -4.91 -8.79 9.25
CA LEU A 104 -4.93 -10.24 9.01
C LEU A 104 -4.21 -11.01 10.11
N ILE A 105 -2.99 -10.63 10.50
CA ILE A 105 -2.23 -11.35 11.55
C ILE A 105 -2.87 -11.22 12.95
N ASN A 106 -3.69 -10.18 13.16
CA ASN A 106 -4.41 -9.94 14.41
C ASN A 106 -5.89 -10.35 14.36
N ALA A 107 -6.35 -10.96 13.26
CA ALA A 107 -7.77 -11.33 13.10
C ALA A 107 -8.21 -12.40 14.10
N ALA A 108 -7.28 -13.22 14.58
CA ALA A 108 -7.50 -14.17 15.66
C ALA A 108 -6.25 -14.29 16.56
N PRO A 109 -6.41 -14.78 17.81
CA PRO A 109 -5.28 -15.02 18.70
C PRO A 109 -4.22 -15.98 18.15
N CYS A 110 -4.63 -16.92 17.28
CA CYS A 110 -3.76 -17.84 16.58
C CYS A 110 -4.13 -17.85 15.10
N MET A 111 -3.25 -17.35 14.24
CA MET A 111 -3.46 -17.21 12.79
C MET A 111 -2.45 -18.07 12.02
N LEU A 112 -2.95 -18.96 11.16
CA LEU A 112 -2.15 -19.80 10.28
C LEU A 112 -2.29 -19.33 8.83
N PHE A 113 -1.19 -18.87 8.23
CA PHE A 113 -1.12 -18.53 6.80
C PHE A 113 -0.56 -19.73 6.04
N MET A 114 -1.38 -20.35 5.21
CA MET A 114 -1.06 -21.60 4.53
C MET A 114 -1.66 -21.64 3.14
N LYS A 115 -1.14 -22.53 2.27
CA LYS A 115 -1.76 -22.76 0.96
C LYS A 115 -2.92 -23.75 1.10
N GLY A 116 -4.12 -23.32 0.74
CA GLY A 116 -5.38 -24.04 0.93
C GLY A 116 -6.03 -23.75 2.29
N SER A 117 -6.82 -24.69 2.79
CA SER A 117 -7.50 -24.57 4.08
C SER A 117 -7.14 -25.74 5.02
N PRO A 118 -7.42 -25.65 6.33
CA PRO A 118 -7.21 -26.76 7.25
C PRO A 118 -8.02 -28.01 6.89
N GLN A 119 -9.16 -27.83 6.22
CA GLN A 119 -10.01 -28.92 5.74
C GLN A 119 -9.51 -29.49 4.41
N GLU A 120 -8.87 -28.66 3.58
CA GLU A 120 -8.33 -29.03 2.26
C GLU A 120 -6.90 -28.48 2.08
N PRO A 121 -5.89 -29.05 2.76
CA PRO A 121 -4.50 -28.58 2.64
C PRO A 121 -3.92 -28.96 1.27
N ARG A 122 -3.44 -27.96 0.52
CA ARG A 122 -2.91 -28.12 -0.85
C ARG A 122 -1.39 -28.33 -0.92
N CYS A 123 -0.74 -28.57 0.22
CA CYS A 123 0.72 -28.77 0.34
C CYS A 123 1.04 -29.69 1.54
N GLY A 124 2.12 -30.46 1.45
CA GLY A 124 2.56 -31.36 2.53
C GLY A 124 2.86 -30.63 3.85
N PHE A 125 3.56 -29.49 3.77
CA PHE A 125 3.88 -28.66 4.95
C PHE A 125 2.63 -28.03 5.59
N SER A 126 1.68 -27.60 4.76
CA SER A 126 0.35 -27.16 5.22
C SER A 126 -0.38 -28.24 5.99
N ARG A 127 -0.31 -29.51 5.55
CA ARG A 127 -0.96 -30.62 6.23
C ARG A 127 -0.31 -30.92 7.58
N GLN A 128 1.02 -30.96 7.62
CA GLN A 128 1.78 -31.23 8.86
C GLN A 128 1.50 -30.21 9.96
N ILE A 129 1.46 -28.90 9.64
CA ILE A 129 1.19 -27.87 10.65
C ILE A 129 -0.25 -27.94 11.17
N VAL A 130 -1.22 -28.22 10.29
CA VAL A 130 -2.63 -28.38 10.68
C VAL A 130 -2.80 -29.60 11.58
N ASP A 131 -2.17 -30.73 11.23
CA ASP A 131 -2.20 -31.95 12.04
C ASP A 131 -1.58 -31.72 13.43
N LEU A 132 -0.47 -30.99 13.50
CA LEU A 132 0.19 -30.64 14.75
C LEU A 132 -0.72 -29.77 15.64
N LEU A 133 -1.28 -28.69 15.09
CA LEU A 133 -2.17 -27.79 15.83
C LEU A 133 -3.42 -28.53 16.32
N ASN A 134 -4.02 -29.37 15.48
CA ASN A 134 -5.18 -30.20 15.83
C ASN A 134 -4.83 -31.23 16.92
N LYS A 135 -3.67 -31.90 16.83
CA LYS A 135 -3.20 -32.86 17.84
C LYS A 135 -3.04 -32.22 19.21
N HIS A 136 -2.55 -30.98 19.25
CA HIS A 136 -2.42 -30.19 20.47
C HIS A 136 -3.70 -29.45 20.88
N LYS A 137 -4.82 -29.64 20.14
CA LYS A 137 -6.11 -28.97 20.36
C LYS A 137 -6.02 -27.45 20.42
N ILE A 138 -5.08 -26.89 19.66
CA ILE A 138 -4.90 -25.44 19.55
C ILE A 138 -6.00 -24.92 18.62
N GLN A 139 -6.79 -23.97 19.10
CA GLN A 139 -7.76 -23.29 18.24
C GLN A 139 -7.04 -22.22 17.43
N PHE A 140 -7.15 -22.29 16.11
CA PHE A 140 -6.53 -21.34 15.20
C PHE A 140 -7.48 -21.01 14.05
N SER A 141 -7.33 -19.81 13.51
CA SER A 141 -7.93 -19.40 12.25
C SER A 141 -6.90 -19.55 11.15
N SER A 142 -7.34 -19.86 9.94
CA SER A 142 -6.47 -20.01 8.77
C SER A 142 -6.78 -18.97 7.70
N PHE A 143 -5.75 -18.53 6.98
CA PHE A 143 -5.89 -17.68 5.81
C PHE A 143 -5.15 -18.31 4.62
N ASP A 144 -5.84 -18.39 3.48
CA ASP A 144 -5.25 -18.92 2.25
C ASP A 144 -4.43 -17.85 1.53
N ILE A 145 -3.14 -18.12 1.36
CA ILE A 145 -2.18 -17.21 0.71
C ILE A 145 -2.16 -17.35 -0.82
N SER A 146 -3.27 -17.72 -1.43
CA SER A 146 -3.41 -17.77 -2.89
C SER A 146 -3.31 -16.38 -3.55
N ASP A 147 -3.57 -15.32 -2.78
CA ASP A 147 -3.37 -13.92 -3.18
C ASP A 147 -1.86 -13.57 -3.13
N GLU A 148 -1.25 -13.29 -4.28
CA GLU A 148 0.18 -12.95 -4.39
C GLU A 148 0.55 -11.66 -3.64
N ASP A 149 -0.35 -10.68 -3.55
CA ASP A 149 -0.07 -9.43 -2.83
C ASP A 149 0.07 -9.69 -1.33
N VAL A 150 -0.85 -10.48 -0.77
CA VAL A 150 -0.78 -10.89 0.65
C VAL A 150 0.42 -11.81 0.89
N ARG A 151 0.69 -12.71 -0.06
CA ARG A 151 1.80 -13.68 0.03
C ARG A 151 3.16 -12.98 0.07
N GLN A 152 3.43 -12.07 -0.86
CA GLN A 152 4.68 -11.31 -0.89
C GLN A 152 4.74 -10.32 0.28
N GLY A 153 3.61 -9.67 0.58
CA GLY A 153 3.48 -8.72 1.67
C GLY A 153 3.85 -9.33 3.03
N LEU A 154 3.30 -10.48 3.39
CA LEU A 154 3.59 -11.16 4.66
C LEU A 154 5.04 -11.60 4.80
N LYS A 155 5.69 -12.05 3.71
CA LYS A 155 7.12 -12.39 3.73
C LYS A 155 7.98 -11.20 4.12
N SER A 156 7.74 -10.07 3.46
CA SER A 156 8.46 -8.82 3.74
C SER A 156 8.12 -8.27 5.13
N PHE A 157 6.84 -8.34 5.54
CA PHE A 157 6.37 -7.84 6.82
C PHE A 157 6.97 -8.61 8.01
N SER A 158 7.09 -9.92 7.90
CA SER A 158 7.60 -10.79 8.96
C SER A 158 9.08 -11.12 8.85
N ASN A 159 9.72 -10.68 7.76
CA ASN A 159 11.08 -11.06 7.39
C ASN A 159 11.29 -12.59 7.36
N TRP A 160 10.27 -13.33 6.90
CA TRP A 160 10.27 -14.80 6.87
C TRP A 160 10.08 -15.33 5.44
N PRO A 161 10.95 -16.22 4.94
CA PRO A 161 11.00 -16.55 3.51
C PRO A 161 9.92 -17.55 3.04
N THR A 162 9.41 -18.40 3.94
CA THR A 162 8.65 -19.61 3.63
C THR A 162 7.24 -19.62 4.22
N TYR A 163 6.43 -20.60 3.80
CA TYR A 163 5.09 -20.88 4.31
C TYR A 163 4.97 -22.39 4.53
N PRO A 164 4.15 -22.83 5.49
CA PRO A 164 3.16 -22.07 6.27
C PRO A 164 3.75 -21.21 7.39
N GLN A 165 3.16 -20.04 7.66
CA GLN A 165 3.55 -19.13 8.76
C GLN A 165 2.48 -19.10 9.85
N PHE A 166 2.88 -19.18 11.11
CA PHE A 166 1.98 -19.21 12.26
C PHE A 166 2.22 -18.03 13.20
N TYR A 167 1.17 -17.26 13.46
CA TYR A 167 1.19 -16.07 14.29
C TYR A 167 0.38 -16.29 15.56
N ILE A 168 0.87 -15.80 16.69
CA ILE A 168 0.11 -15.71 17.94
C ILE A 168 0.03 -14.24 18.35
N LYS A 169 -1.18 -13.71 18.51
CA LYS A 169 -1.44 -12.30 18.89
C LYS A 169 -0.66 -11.29 18.03
N GLY A 170 -0.59 -11.55 16.72
CA GLY A 170 0.11 -10.69 15.77
C GLY A 170 1.63 -10.86 15.74
N GLU A 171 2.20 -11.77 16.54
CA GLU A 171 3.63 -12.06 16.57
C GLU A 171 3.92 -13.37 15.82
N LEU A 172 4.88 -13.35 14.89
CA LEU A 172 5.28 -14.56 14.17
C LEU A 172 6.01 -15.50 15.14
N ILE A 173 5.47 -16.70 15.34
CA ILE A 173 6.10 -17.74 16.17
C ILE A 173 7.01 -18.64 15.32
N GLY A 174 6.70 -18.76 14.04
CA GLY A 174 7.52 -19.47 13.07
C GLY A 174 6.69 -20.12 11.98
N GLY A 175 7.35 -20.96 11.19
CA GLY A 175 6.74 -21.78 10.17
C GLY A 175 7.36 -23.17 10.14
N LEU A 176 6.74 -24.07 9.39
CA LEU A 176 7.38 -25.34 9.03
C LEU A 176 8.39 -25.01 7.93
N ASP A 177 9.61 -24.67 8.34
CA ASP A 177 10.78 -24.50 7.48
C ASP A 177 11.41 -25.87 7.21
N ILE A 178 11.96 -26.07 6.01
CA ILE A 178 12.85 -27.20 5.70
C ILE A 178 14.27 -26.79 6.06
#